data_AF-A0A2H6EAT5-F1
#
_entry.id   AF-A0A2H6EAT5-F1
#
_cell.length_a   1.000
_cell.length_b   1.000
_cell.length_c   1.000
_cell.angle_alpha   90.00
_cell.angle_beta   90.00
_cell.angle_gamma   90.00
#
_symmetry.space_group_name_H-M   'P 1'
#
loop_
_entity.id
_entity.type
_entity.pdbx_description
1 polymer ?
#
loop_
_entity_poly.entity_id
_entity_poly.type
_entity_poly.pdbx_seq_one_letter_code
_entity_poly.pdbx_strand_id
1 'polypeptide(L)'
;MFTDEVRKWSPPIKTEKDALFFLNKVISRRVEQHISFLLRESDPFFSRILNSVNYLIHTQGFVKTNYIGKTYIVETKIFINSKVIGLNEFESLPTELFTEKKKILISIFHHIKSETDFFPAIPLNELILRLKEINLSGFLSNKDGSDNHLKKIEIDEIIRKGLIYTEKKLKETYVSKGKLTEEEHVVFMGVLTDMANDLRDGGLNPGLYEYFTKYFKLLTKEAYLNRYQNILEYLLRLLKEKIAEEISAN
;
A
#
# COMPACT_ATOMS: atom_id res chain seq x y z
N MET A 1 2.45 29.54 13.71
CA MET A 1 1.52 29.55 12.56
C MET A 1 0.40 28.52 12.77
N PHE A 2 -0.26 28.51 13.93
CA PHE A 2 -1.40 27.64 14.27
C PHE A 2 -2.74 28.42 14.36
N THR A 3 -2.67 29.75 14.39
CA THR A 3 -3.80 30.63 14.72
C THR A 3 -4.81 30.80 13.60
N ASP A 4 -4.38 30.71 12.33
CA ASP A 4 -5.27 30.95 11.19
C ASP A 4 -6.13 29.73 10.83
N GLU A 5 -5.62 28.51 11.03
CA GLU A 5 -6.39 27.28 10.82
C GLU A 5 -7.45 27.09 11.92
N VAL A 6 -7.13 27.44 13.17
CA VAL A 6 -8.07 27.41 14.29
C VAL A 6 -9.23 28.38 14.06
N ARG A 7 -8.95 29.58 13.51
CA ARG A 7 -9.98 30.59 13.21
C ARG A 7 -10.88 30.21 12.04
N LYS A 8 -10.41 29.38 11.11
CA LYS A 8 -11.16 28.89 9.94
C LYS A 8 -11.89 27.56 10.20
N TRP A 9 -11.75 26.99 11.38
CA TRP A 9 -12.31 25.69 11.72
C TRP A 9 -13.84 25.76 11.88
N SER A 10 -14.54 24.80 11.26
CA SER A 10 -15.99 24.61 11.40
C SER A 10 -16.26 23.15 11.79
N PRO A 11 -17.02 22.91 12.89
CA PRO A 11 -17.71 23.88 13.75
C PRO A 11 -16.76 24.64 14.71
N PRO A 12 -17.12 25.85 15.19
CA PRO A 12 -16.27 26.68 16.05
C PRO A 12 -15.95 26.00 17.39
N ILE A 13 -14.72 26.15 17.86
CA ILE A 13 -14.26 25.59 19.13
C ILE A 13 -14.74 26.50 20.27
N LYS A 14 -15.76 26.06 21.01
CA LYS A 14 -16.35 26.85 22.11
C LYS A 14 -16.19 26.19 23.48
N THR A 15 -16.03 24.87 23.52
CA THR A 15 -15.92 24.08 24.74
C THR A 15 -14.65 23.24 24.76
N GLU A 16 -14.27 22.74 25.93
CA GLU A 16 -13.15 21.80 26.09
C GLU A 16 -13.36 20.50 25.30
N LYS A 17 -14.62 20.03 25.18
CA LYS A 17 -14.97 18.90 24.31
C LYS A 17 -14.72 19.21 22.83
N ASP A 18 -15.04 20.42 22.38
CA ASP A 18 -14.76 20.84 21.00
C ASP A 18 -13.24 20.93 20.74
N ALA A 19 -12.48 21.37 21.73
CA ALA A 19 -11.02 21.47 21.66
C ALA A 19 -10.38 20.06 21.59
N LEU A 20 -10.84 19.12 22.41
CA LEU A 20 -10.40 17.73 22.37
C LEU A 20 -10.75 17.08 21.03
N PHE A 21 -11.97 17.30 20.53
CA PHE A 21 -12.40 16.82 19.22
C PHE A 21 -11.55 17.40 18.07
N PHE A 22 -11.27 18.70 18.12
CA PHE A 22 -10.37 19.37 17.17
C PHE A 22 -8.97 18.76 17.20
N LEU A 23 -8.39 18.61 18.39
CA LEU A 23 -7.04 18.05 18.58
C LEU A 23 -6.95 16.62 18.03
N ASN A 24 -7.90 15.77 18.39
CA ASN A 24 -7.99 14.40 17.88
C ASN A 24 -8.08 14.39 16.35
N LYS A 25 -8.89 15.26 15.76
CA LYS A 25 -9.05 15.33 14.30
C LYS A 25 -7.78 15.83 13.58
N VAL A 26 -7.03 16.75 14.17
CA VAL A 26 -5.73 17.20 13.64
C VAL A 26 -4.70 16.08 13.72
N ILE A 27 -4.61 15.38 14.86
CA ILE A 27 -3.70 14.25 15.05
C ILE A 27 -4.04 13.13 14.06
N SER A 28 -5.30 12.68 14.00
CA SER A 28 -5.74 11.64 13.07
C SER A 28 -5.44 12.00 11.62
N ARG A 29 -5.65 13.26 11.22
CA ARG A 29 -5.33 13.71 9.85
C ARG A 29 -3.84 13.64 9.54
N ARG A 30 -2.98 14.06 10.48
CA ARG A 30 -1.52 13.98 10.30
C ARG A 30 -1.05 12.53 10.26
N VAL A 31 -1.61 11.67 11.12
CA VAL A 31 -1.34 10.22 11.13
C VAL A 31 -1.73 9.60 9.79
N GLU A 32 -2.93 9.89 9.27
CA GLU A 32 -3.36 9.33 7.98
C GLU A 32 -2.50 9.81 6.81
N GLN A 33 -2.17 11.11 6.76
CA GLN A 33 -1.27 11.64 5.73
C GLN A 33 0.09 10.94 5.79
N HIS A 34 0.58 10.67 7.00
CA HIS A 34 1.80 9.93 7.21
C HIS A 34 1.65 8.46 6.78
N ILE A 35 0.53 7.80 7.08
CA ILE A 35 0.24 6.42 6.63
C ILE A 35 0.19 6.35 5.11
N SER A 36 -0.55 7.23 4.42
CA SER A 36 -0.58 7.26 2.95
C SER A 36 0.79 7.54 2.34
N PHE A 37 1.60 8.38 2.99
CA PHE A 37 2.98 8.63 2.57
C PHE A 37 3.84 7.38 2.74
N LEU A 38 3.82 6.76 3.92
CA LEU A 38 4.53 5.52 4.22
C LEU A 38 4.11 4.38 3.30
N LEU A 39 2.82 4.24 2.99
CA LEU A 39 2.32 3.22 2.07
C LEU A 39 2.85 3.44 0.65
N ARG A 40 2.92 4.69 0.17
CA ARG A 40 3.54 4.99 -1.13
C ARG A 40 5.04 4.74 -1.17
N GLU A 41 5.76 5.03 -0.08
CA GLU A 41 7.20 4.76 -0.01
C GLU A 41 7.52 3.28 0.20
N SER A 42 6.68 2.57 0.95
CA SER A 42 6.93 1.19 1.34
C SER A 42 6.47 0.17 0.31
N ASP A 43 5.47 0.50 -0.52
CA ASP A 43 4.85 -0.40 -1.47
C ASP A 43 4.88 0.17 -2.91
N PRO A 44 5.70 -0.41 -3.82
CA PRO A 44 5.84 0.08 -5.18
C PRO A 44 4.55 -0.08 -6.02
N PHE A 45 3.61 -0.93 -5.60
CA PHE A 45 2.36 -1.17 -6.33
C PHE A 45 1.24 -0.20 -5.93
N PHE A 46 1.29 0.35 -4.71
CA PHE A 46 0.24 1.19 -4.14
C PHE A 46 -0.12 2.37 -5.04
N SER A 47 0.88 3.08 -5.57
CA SER A 47 0.68 4.27 -6.39
C SER A 47 -0.09 3.98 -7.69
N ARG A 48 0.13 2.82 -8.31
CA ARG A 48 -0.55 2.45 -9.56
C ARG A 48 -2.02 2.09 -9.32
N ILE A 49 -2.31 1.37 -8.23
CA ILE A 49 -3.68 1.06 -7.81
C ILE A 49 -4.41 2.35 -7.46
N LEU A 50 -3.79 3.24 -6.67
CA LEU A 50 -4.35 4.55 -6.32
C LEU A 50 -4.69 5.37 -7.56
N ASN A 51 -3.82 5.41 -8.58
CA ASN A 51 -4.09 6.12 -9.82
C ASN A 51 -5.27 5.53 -10.59
N SER A 52 -5.36 4.21 -10.67
CA SER A 52 -6.51 3.52 -11.27
C SER A 52 -7.81 3.81 -10.52
N VAL A 53 -7.78 3.77 -9.18
CA VAL A 53 -8.94 4.13 -8.34
C VAL A 53 -9.33 5.60 -8.55
N ASN A 54 -8.36 6.52 -8.60
CA ASN A 54 -8.62 7.94 -8.89
C ASN A 54 -9.29 8.14 -10.26
N TYR A 55 -8.86 7.37 -11.28
CA TYR A 55 -9.51 7.38 -12.59
C TYR A 55 -10.97 6.90 -12.50
N LEU A 56 -11.25 5.83 -11.76
CA LEU A 56 -12.62 5.34 -11.53
C LEU A 56 -13.48 6.37 -10.77
N ILE A 57 -12.92 7.00 -9.74
CA ILE A 57 -13.60 8.07 -8.98
C ILE A 57 -14.05 9.17 -9.94
N HIS A 58 -13.15 9.64 -10.81
CA HIS A 58 -13.46 10.71 -11.75
C HIS A 58 -14.47 10.28 -12.82
N THR A 59 -14.26 9.12 -13.44
CA THR A 59 -15.10 8.64 -14.56
C THR A 59 -16.51 8.25 -14.14
N GLN A 60 -16.68 7.76 -12.91
CA GLN A 60 -17.98 7.38 -12.36
C GLN A 60 -18.66 8.50 -11.56
N GLY A 61 -18.05 9.70 -11.52
CA GLY A 61 -18.66 10.88 -10.89
C GLY A 61 -18.61 10.93 -9.37
N PHE A 62 -17.82 10.06 -8.72
CA PHE A 62 -17.59 10.11 -7.27
C PHE A 62 -16.64 11.26 -6.90
N VAL A 63 -16.65 11.63 -5.62
CA VAL A 63 -15.73 12.63 -5.08
C VAL A 63 -15.03 12.15 -3.82
N LYS A 64 -13.84 12.69 -3.54
CA LYS A 64 -13.11 12.44 -2.30
C LYS A 64 -13.48 13.46 -1.24
N THR A 65 -13.72 13.00 -0.03
CA THR A 65 -13.94 13.83 1.16
C THR A 65 -13.06 13.36 2.31
N ASN A 66 -12.76 14.26 3.26
CA ASN A 66 -11.97 13.93 4.44
C ASN A 66 -12.85 13.91 5.68
N TYR A 67 -12.79 12.82 6.44
CA TYR A 67 -13.56 12.65 7.66
C TYR A 67 -12.73 11.92 8.73
N ILE A 68 -12.63 12.53 9.91
CA ILE A 68 -11.82 12.04 11.05
C ILE A 68 -10.41 11.64 10.60
N GLY A 69 -9.77 12.51 9.81
CA GLY A 69 -8.42 12.29 9.31
C GLY A 69 -8.28 11.33 8.14
N LYS A 70 -9.28 10.49 7.85
CA LYS A 70 -9.27 9.55 6.72
C LYS A 70 -9.87 10.15 5.46
N THR A 71 -9.39 9.69 4.30
CA THR A 71 -9.98 10.03 3.00
C THR A 71 -10.99 8.97 2.59
N TYR A 72 -12.20 9.41 2.29
CA TYR A 72 -13.29 8.57 1.79
C TYR A 72 -13.70 8.99 0.39
N ILE A 73 -14.19 8.02 -0.38
CA ILE A 73 -14.91 8.21 -1.63
C ILE A 73 -16.40 8.30 -1.29
N VAL A 74 -17.13 9.25 -1.87
CA VAL A 74 -18.58 9.50 -1.67
C VAL A 74 -19.26 9.85 -3.01
N GLU A 75 -20.56 9.56 -3.16
CA GLU A 75 -21.33 9.82 -4.41
C GLU A 75 -21.33 11.30 -4.82
N THR A 76 -21.46 12.21 -3.85
CA THR A 76 -21.45 13.66 -4.08
C THR A 76 -20.75 14.37 -2.91
N LYS A 77 -20.51 15.68 -3.00
CA LYS A 77 -19.92 16.49 -1.91
C LYS A 77 -20.92 16.65 -0.75
N ILE A 78 -21.25 15.53 -0.10
CA ILE A 78 -22.08 15.47 1.09
C ILE A 78 -21.18 15.44 2.32
N PHE A 79 -21.63 16.07 3.38
CA PHE A 79 -21.01 15.96 4.69
C PHE A 79 -21.37 14.60 5.31
N ILE A 80 -20.35 13.80 5.65
CA ILE A 80 -20.54 12.53 6.35
C ILE A 80 -21.21 12.84 7.70
N ASN A 81 -22.46 12.38 7.86
CA ASN A 81 -23.32 12.74 8.97
C ASN A 81 -23.69 11.55 9.89
N SER A 82 -23.22 10.34 9.57
CA SER A 82 -23.45 9.13 10.37
C SER A 82 -22.19 8.25 10.43
N LYS A 83 -22.33 7.08 11.07
CA LYS A 83 -21.23 6.11 11.26
C LYS A 83 -20.75 5.59 9.91
N VAL A 84 -19.46 5.75 9.62
CA VAL A 84 -18.80 5.16 8.45
C VAL A 84 -18.34 3.73 8.73
N ILE A 85 -18.15 2.94 7.68
CA ILE A 85 -17.64 1.57 7.79
C ILE A 85 -16.23 1.56 8.41
N GLY A 86 -16.02 0.69 9.39
CA GLY A 86 -14.72 0.50 10.05
C GLY A 86 -13.79 -0.41 9.25
N LEU A 87 -12.54 -0.54 9.70
CA LEU A 87 -11.52 -1.36 9.02
C LEU A 87 -11.95 -2.84 8.95
N ASN A 88 -12.28 -3.43 10.10
CA ASN A 88 -12.62 -4.85 10.19
C ASN A 88 -13.89 -5.16 9.36
N GLU A 89 -14.89 -4.28 9.42
CA GLU A 89 -16.11 -4.43 8.64
C GLU A 89 -15.83 -4.29 7.13
N PHE A 90 -14.95 -3.38 6.73
CA PHE A 90 -14.56 -3.22 5.32
C PHE A 90 -13.78 -4.43 4.80
N GLU A 91 -12.86 -4.98 5.59
CA GLU A 91 -12.11 -6.20 5.23
C GLU A 91 -13.02 -7.42 5.09
N SER A 92 -14.12 -7.47 5.85
CA SER A 92 -15.11 -8.54 5.79
C SER A 92 -16.05 -8.47 4.57
N LEU A 93 -15.95 -7.42 3.74
CA LEU A 93 -16.78 -7.29 2.55
C LEU A 93 -16.57 -8.45 1.56
N PRO A 94 -17.65 -8.92 0.89
CA PRO A 94 -17.56 -10.02 -0.07
C PRO A 94 -16.56 -9.76 -1.20
N THR A 95 -15.74 -10.76 -1.53
CA THR A 95 -14.68 -10.66 -2.54
C THR A 95 -15.21 -10.37 -3.94
N GLU A 96 -16.45 -10.77 -4.21
CA GLU A 96 -17.14 -10.60 -5.49
C GLU A 96 -17.29 -9.11 -5.84
N LEU A 97 -17.42 -8.24 -4.83
CA LEU A 97 -17.51 -6.78 -5.02
C LEU A 97 -16.24 -6.18 -5.65
N PHE A 98 -15.11 -6.89 -5.58
CA PHE A 98 -13.79 -6.41 -6.02
C PHE A 98 -13.35 -7.00 -7.39
N THR A 99 -14.20 -7.78 -8.04
CA THR A 99 -13.85 -8.51 -9.27
C THR A 99 -13.96 -7.68 -10.54
N GLU A 100 -15.07 -6.95 -10.75
CA GLU A 100 -15.31 -6.18 -11.96
C GLU A 100 -14.69 -4.77 -11.89
N LYS A 101 -13.42 -4.62 -12.34
CA LYS A 101 -12.64 -3.36 -12.28
C LYS A 101 -13.43 -2.09 -12.60
N LYS A 102 -14.24 -2.12 -13.66
CA LYS A 102 -15.02 -0.96 -14.13
C LYS A 102 -16.23 -0.61 -13.27
N LYS A 103 -16.67 -1.48 -12.36
CA LYS A 103 -17.84 -1.27 -11.49
C LYS A 103 -17.54 -1.38 -10.00
N ILE A 104 -16.29 -1.64 -9.61
CA ILE A 104 -15.89 -1.82 -8.19
C ILE A 104 -16.47 -0.78 -7.24
N LEU A 105 -16.33 0.52 -7.55
CA LEU A 105 -16.86 1.56 -6.66
C LEU A 105 -18.38 1.47 -6.57
N ILE A 106 -19.08 1.35 -7.70
CA ILE A 106 -20.54 1.21 -7.76
C ILE A 106 -21.01 -0.01 -6.96
N SER A 107 -20.36 -1.17 -7.13
CA SER A 107 -20.72 -2.41 -6.43
C SER A 107 -20.54 -2.28 -4.91
N ILE A 108 -19.42 -1.72 -4.46
CA ILE A 108 -19.16 -1.51 -3.04
C ILE A 108 -20.15 -0.49 -2.46
N PHE A 109 -20.40 0.62 -3.16
CA PHE A 109 -21.37 1.64 -2.74
C PHE A 109 -22.78 1.06 -2.59
N HIS A 110 -23.21 0.30 -3.59
CA HIS A 110 -24.51 -0.35 -3.59
C HIS A 110 -24.64 -1.24 -2.36
N HIS A 111 -23.64 -2.10 -2.11
CA HIS A 111 -23.63 -2.99 -0.95
C HIS A 111 -23.65 -2.24 0.38
N ILE A 112 -22.82 -1.21 0.57
CA ILE A 112 -22.84 -0.43 1.83
C ILE A 112 -24.23 0.21 2.03
N LYS A 113 -24.86 0.69 0.97
CA LYS A 113 -26.15 1.38 1.02
C LYS A 113 -27.34 0.45 1.21
N SER A 114 -27.30 -0.77 0.67
CA SER A 114 -28.42 -1.72 0.70
C SER A 114 -28.31 -2.76 1.82
N GLU A 115 -27.10 -3.18 2.17
CA GLU A 115 -26.87 -4.32 3.08
C GLU A 115 -26.30 -3.90 4.45
N THR A 116 -26.03 -2.62 4.68
CA THR A 116 -25.42 -2.15 5.94
C THR A 116 -26.07 -0.87 6.48
N ASP A 117 -25.90 -0.62 7.78
CA ASP A 117 -26.36 0.62 8.44
C ASP A 117 -25.32 1.76 8.36
N PHE A 118 -24.23 1.57 7.60
CA PHE A 118 -23.16 2.56 7.51
C PHE A 118 -23.50 3.67 6.51
N PHE A 119 -22.93 4.85 6.74
CA PHE A 119 -22.92 5.90 5.73
C PHE A 119 -22.25 5.38 4.46
N PRO A 120 -22.81 5.61 3.25
CA PRO A 120 -22.20 5.22 2.00
C PRO A 120 -20.93 6.05 1.74
N ALA A 121 -19.82 5.57 2.27
CA ALA A 121 -18.49 6.13 2.13
C ALA A 121 -17.47 5.00 2.09
N ILE A 122 -16.66 4.98 1.04
CA ILE A 122 -15.62 3.96 0.86
C ILE A 122 -14.29 4.51 1.38
N PRO A 123 -13.66 3.88 2.39
CA PRO A 123 -12.35 4.29 2.87
C PRO A 123 -11.28 4.01 1.79
N LEU A 124 -10.56 5.06 1.36
CA LEU A 124 -9.72 5.01 0.16
C LEU A 124 -8.49 4.11 0.31
N ASN A 125 -7.77 4.21 1.42
CA ASN A 125 -6.54 3.46 1.63
C ASN A 125 -6.85 1.97 1.82
N GLU A 126 -7.89 1.67 2.59
CA GLU A 126 -8.43 0.34 2.81
C GLU A 126 -8.90 -0.30 1.50
N LEU A 127 -9.57 0.46 0.62
CA LEU A 127 -9.89 -0.01 -0.72
C LEU A 127 -8.63 -0.40 -1.50
N ILE A 128 -7.60 0.45 -1.51
CA ILE A 128 -6.37 0.18 -2.28
C ILE A 128 -5.67 -1.09 -1.78
N LEU A 129 -5.57 -1.25 -0.46
CA LEU A 129 -4.99 -2.45 0.15
C LEU A 129 -5.80 -3.69 -0.23
N ARG A 130 -7.14 -3.61 -0.13
CA ARG A 130 -8.02 -4.72 -0.49
C ARG A 130 -7.93 -5.12 -1.96
N LEU A 131 -7.80 -4.13 -2.85
CA LEU A 131 -7.60 -4.36 -4.29
C LEU A 131 -6.24 -4.97 -4.60
N LYS A 132 -5.21 -4.62 -3.84
CA LYS A 132 -3.89 -5.23 -3.95
C LYS A 132 -3.96 -6.72 -3.62
N GLU A 133 -4.58 -7.07 -2.48
CA GLU A 133 -4.73 -8.46 -2.04
C GLU A 133 -5.49 -9.33 -3.04
N ILE A 134 -6.61 -8.82 -3.56
CA ILE A 134 -7.56 -9.63 -4.35
C ILE A 134 -7.25 -9.58 -5.85
N ASN A 135 -6.75 -8.46 -6.38
CA ASN A 135 -6.77 -8.20 -7.81
C ASN A 135 -5.61 -7.34 -8.32
N LEU A 136 -4.39 -7.51 -7.77
CA LEU A 136 -3.22 -6.74 -8.19
C LEU A 136 -3.02 -6.73 -9.72
N SER A 137 -3.16 -7.90 -10.35
CA SER A 137 -3.01 -8.08 -11.81
C SER A 137 -4.02 -7.29 -12.63
N GLY A 138 -5.26 -7.15 -12.18
CA GLY A 138 -6.26 -6.32 -12.86
C GLY A 138 -5.93 -4.82 -12.85
N PHE A 139 -5.22 -4.34 -11.83
CA PHE A 139 -4.94 -2.92 -11.63
C PHE A 139 -3.64 -2.42 -12.23
N LEU A 140 -2.69 -3.31 -12.53
CA LEU A 140 -1.41 -2.92 -13.12
C LEU A 140 -1.47 -2.78 -14.66
N SER A 141 -2.31 -3.56 -15.34
CA SER A 141 -2.39 -3.51 -16.81
C SER A 141 -3.20 -2.30 -17.34
N ASN A 142 -2.64 -1.66 -18.37
CA ASN A 142 -3.21 -0.52 -19.10
C ASN A 142 -4.20 -0.92 -20.23
N LYS A 143 -4.36 -2.22 -20.51
CA LYS A 143 -5.20 -2.72 -21.60
C LYS A 143 -6.50 -3.32 -21.08
N ASP A 144 -7.61 -2.69 -21.45
CA ASP A 144 -8.95 -3.26 -21.29
C ASP A 144 -9.10 -4.48 -22.21
N GLY A 145 -9.01 -5.67 -21.62
CA GLY A 145 -9.28 -6.93 -22.30
C GLY A 145 -8.04 -7.78 -22.56
N SER A 146 -7.82 -8.78 -21.70
CA SER A 146 -7.23 -10.10 -22.03
C SER A 146 -6.99 -10.89 -20.74
N ASP A 147 -6.79 -12.19 -20.94
CA ASP A 147 -6.65 -13.30 -20.00
C ASP A 147 -5.85 -13.01 -18.72
N ASN A 148 -6.35 -13.44 -17.56
CA ASN A 148 -5.69 -13.26 -16.26
C ASN A 148 -4.31 -13.94 -16.19
N HIS A 149 -4.07 -14.97 -17.00
CA HIS A 149 -2.76 -15.61 -17.13
C HIS A 149 -1.70 -14.67 -17.73
N LEU A 150 -2.04 -13.89 -18.77
CA LEU A 150 -1.12 -12.93 -19.38
C LEU A 150 -0.74 -11.80 -18.41
N LYS A 151 -1.66 -11.40 -17.53
CA LYS A 151 -1.44 -10.35 -16.53
C LYS A 151 -0.55 -10.78 -15.37
N LYS A 152 -0.65 -12.05 -14.95
CA LYS A 152 0.26 -12.60 -13.92
C LYS A 152 1.70 -12.66 -14.44
N ILE A 153 1.86 -13.02 -15.71
CA ILE A 153 3.17 -13.05 -16.40
C ILE A 153 3.81 -11.65 -16.42
N GLU A 154 3.04 -10.59 -16.64
CA GLU A 154 3.53 -9.20 -16.66
C GLU A 154 4.06 -8.76 -15.28
N ILE A 155 3.37 -9.10 -14.19
CA ILE A 155 3.84 -8.81 -12.82
C ILE A 155 5.10 -9.60 -12.49
N ASP A 156 5.08 -10.91 -12.77
CA ASP A 156 6.22 -11.78 -12.49
C ASP A 156 7.45 -11.31 -13.29
N GLU A 157 7.26 -10.77 -14.50
CA GLU A 157 8.34 -10.16 -15.28
C GLU A 157 8.88 -8.87 -14.65
N ILE A 158 8.02 -7.98 -14.17
CA ILE A 158 8.40 -6.75 -13.46
C ILE A 158 9.24 -7.11 -12.22
N ILE A 159 8.76 -8.04 -11.41
CA ILE A 159 9.47 -8.51 -10.20
C ILE A 159 10.82 -9.11 -10.57
N ARG A 160 10.86 -9.96 -11.60
CA ARG A 160 12.10 -10.58 -12.09
C ARG A 160 13.11 -9.54 -12.54
N LYS A 161 12.69 -8.49 -13.25
CA LYS A 161 13.58 -7.38 -13.64
C LYS A 161 14.15 -6.64 -12.43
N GLY A 162 13.32 -6.39 -11.41
CA GLY A 162 13.74 -5.85 -10.13
C GLY A 162 14.81 -6.71 -9.45
N LEU A 163 14.57 -8.02 -9.35
CA LEU A 163 15.50 -8.97 -8.73
C LEU A 163 16.83 -9.06 -9.48
N ILE A 164 16.81 -9.15 -10.81
CA ILE A 164 18.04 -9.20 -11.63
C ILE A 164 18.90 -7.94 -11.43
N TYR A 165 18.26 -6.78 -11.41
CA TYR A 165 18.95 -5.52 -11.15
C TYR A 165 19.59 -5.50 -9.76
N THR A 166 18.84 -5.91 -8.73
CA THR A 166 19.32 -5.93 -7.35
C THR A 166 20.43 -6.97 -7.14
N GLU A 167 20.34 -8.14 -7.77
CA GLU A 167 21.39 -9.17 -7.76
C GLU A 167 22.70 -8.60 -8.34
N LYS A 168 22.61 -7.92 -9.48
CA LYS A 168 23.77 -7.27 -10.10
C LYS A 168 24.40 -6.27 -9.13
N LYS A 169 23.60 -5.47 -8.42
CA LYS A 169 24.10 -4.50 -7.43
C LYS A 169 24.70 -5.15 -6.19
N LEU A 170 24.10 -6.24 -5.70
CA LEU A 170 24.64 -7.06 -4.62
C LEU A 170 26.04 -7.59 -4.97
N LYS A 171 26.19 -8.17 -6.17
CA LYS A 171 27.47 -8.67 -6.68
C LYS A 171 28.51 -7.54 -6.77
N GLU A 172 28.21 -6.47 -7.51
CA GLU A 172 29.12 -5.34 -7.74
C GLU A 172 29.58 -4.64 -6.44
N THR A 173 28.68 -4.50 -5.47
CA THR A 173 28.90 -3.64 -4.30
C THR A 173 29.46 -4.38 -3.10
N TYR A 174 29.10 -5.66 -2.93
CA TYR A 174 29.40 -6.42 -1.72
C TYR A 174 30.22 -7.68 -1.98
N VAL A 175 29.87 -8.47 -3.01
CA VAL A 175 30.59 -9.72 -3.30
C VAL A 175 31.95 -9.45 -3.93
N SER A 176 32.00 -8.67 -5.03
CA SER A 176 33.26 -8.32 -5.71
C SER A 176 34.23 -7.55 -4.82
N LYS A 177 33.74 -6.93 -3.75
CA LYS A 177 34.56 -6.20 -2.76
C LYS A 177 34.93 -7.05 -1.53
N GLY A 178 34.59 -8.35 -1.53
CA GLY A 178 34.88 -9.29 -0.44
C GLY A 178 34.11 -9.03 0.85
N LYS A 179 33.06 -8.21 0.83
CA LYS A 179 32.22 -7.94 2.01
C LYS A 179 31.24 -9.08 2.30
N LEU A 180 30.86 -9.80 1.26
CA LEU A 180 30.04 -11.01 1.30
C LEU A 180 30.72 -12.13 0.52
N THR A 181 30.54 -13.35 0.99
CA THR A 181 30.91 -14.58 0.30
C THR A 181 29.86 -14.96 -0.74
N GLU A 182 30.20 -15.91 -1.63
CA GLU A 182 29.24 -16.46 -2.59
C GLU A 182 28.09 -17.24 -1.90
N GLU A 183 28.36 -17.88 -0.77
CA GLU A 183 27.31 -18.53 0.04
C GLU A 183 26.33 -17.50 0.61
N GLU A 184 26.85 -16.39 1.16
CA GLU A 184 26.01 -15.31 1.64
C GLU A 184 25.23 -14.65 0.49
N HIS A 185 25.83 -14.51 -0.69
CA HIS A 185 25.12 -14.05 -1.88
C HIS A 185 23.87 -14.91 -2.17
N VAL A 186 24.00 -16.24 -2.12
CA VAL A 186 22.86 -17.15 -2.33
C VAL A 186 21.78 -16.93 -1.25
N VAL A 187 22.17 -16.78 0.02
CA VAL A 187 21.24 -16.48 1.13
C VAL A 187 20.50 -15.16 0.87
N PHE A 188 21.22 -14.09 0.53
CA PHE A 188 20.62 -12.80 0.21
C PHE A 188 19.63 -12.89 -0.95
N MET A 189 19.95 -13.67 -2.00
CA MET A 189 19.03 -13.85 -3.13
C MET A 189 17.77 -14.63 -2.75
N GLY A 190 17.87 -15.65 -1.89
CA GLY A 190 16.70 -16.32 -1.33
C GLY A 190 15.81 -15.35 -0.54
N VAL A 191 16.43 -14.56 0.34
CA VAL A 191 15.73 -13.53 1.15
C VAL A 191 15.05 -12.48 0.27
N LEU A 192 15.76 -11.91 -0.70
CA LEU A 192 15.21 -10.87 -1.59
C LEU A 192 14.08 -11.42 -2.46
N THR A 193 14.15 -12.69 -2.86
CA THR A 193 13.08 -13.36 -3.61
C THR A 193 11.82 -13.52 -2.76
N ASP A 194 11.95 -13.98 -1.52
CA ASP A 194 10.83 -14.04 -0.58
C ASP A 194 10.21 -12.66 -0.35
N MET A 195 11.03 -11.65 -0.11
CA MET A 195 10.57 -10.27 0.06
C MET A 195 9.86 -9.75 -1.18
N ALA A 196 10.32 -10.08 -2.38
CA ALA A 196 9.68 -9.67 -3.63
C ALA A 196 8.31 -10.34 -3.82
N ASN A 197 8.18 -11.61 -3.44
CA ASN A 197 6.90 -12.32 -3.43
C ASN A 197 5.93 -11.71 -2.40
N ASP A 198 6.42 -11.40 -1.20
CA ASP A 198 5.59 -10.77 -0.17
C ASP A 198 5.16 -9.35 -0.59
N LEU A 199 6.03 -8.59 -1.26
CA LEU A 199 5.66 -7.31 -1.87
C LEU A 199 4.54 -7.44 -2.89
N ARG A 200 4.54 -8.51 -3.69
CA ARG A 200 3.44 -8.85 -4.62
C ARG A 200 2.15 -9.15 -3.86
N ASP A 201 2.22 -9.96 -2.81
CA ASP A 201 1.05 -10.62 -2.22
C ASP A 201 0.41 -9.86 -1.05
N GLY A 202 0.98 -8.74 -0.58
CA GLY A 202 0.33 -7.95 0.48
C GLY A 202 1.22 -7.04 1.32
N GLY A 203 2.53 -7.05 1.09
CA GLY A 203 3.50 -6.27 1.86
C GLY A 203 4.51 -7.14 2.59
N LEU A 204 5.55 -6.53 3.13
CA LEU A 204 6.65 -7.23 3.78
C LEU A 204 6.34 -7.57 5.23
N ASN A 205 6.92 -8.66 5.72
CA ASN A 205 7.00 -8.91 7.15
C ASN A 205 7.85 -7.81 7.80
N PRO A 206 7.35 -7.13 8.86
CA PRO A 206 8.10 -6.08 9.55
C PRO A 206 9.43 -6.55 10.15
N GLY A 207 9.58 -7.85 10.44
CA GLY A 207 10.85 -8.43 10.88
C GLY A 207 11.73 -8.88 9.72
N LEU A 208 12.55 -8.00 9.15
CA LEU A 208 13.46 -8.37 8.04
C LEU A 208 14.41 -9.54 8.39
N TYR A 209 14.78 -9.65 9.67
CA TYR A 209 15.55 -10.78 10.21
C TYR A 209 14.85 -12.14 10.02
N GLU A 210 13.52 -12.19 10.08
CA GLU A 210 12.74 -13.44 9.93
C GLU A 210 12.86 -14.04 8.52
N TYR A 211 13.21 -13.24 7.51
CA TYR A 211 13.52 -13.79 6.21
C TYR A 211 14.84 -14.55 6.21
N PHE A 212 15.85 -14.04 6.94
CA PHE A 212 17.17 -14.68 7.02
C PHE A 212 17.12 -16.00 7.76
N THR A 213 16.27 -16.16 8.79
CA THR A 213 16.20 -17.40 9.58
C THR A 213 15.75 -18.61 8.77
N LYS A 214 15.04 -18.40 7.65
CA LYS A 214 14.66 -19.47 6.69
C LYS A 214 15.86 -20.06 5.97
N TYR A 215 16.84 -19.22 5.63
CA TYR A 215 17.99 -19.56 4.80
C TYR A 215 19.29 -19.72 5.61
N PHE A 216 19.33 -19.16 6.83
CA PHE A 216 20.49 -19.15 7.70
C PHE A 216 20.08 -19.44 9.15
N LYS A 217 19.81 -20.72 9.44
CA LYS A 217 19.23 -21.18 10.72
C LYS A 217 20.07 -20.87 11.97
N LEU A 218 21.38 -20.75 11.83
CA LEU A 218 22.31 -20.49 12.94
C LEU A 218 22.65 -19.00 13.10
N LEU A 219 22.07 -18.12 12.26
CA LEU A 219 22.28 -16.70 12.38
C LEU A 219 21.60 -16.19 13.65
N THR A 220 22.33 -15.48 14.50
CA THR A 220 21.75 -14.79 15.64
C THR A 220 21.27 -13.40 15.24
N LYS A 221 20.27 -12.88 15.97
CA LYS A 221 19.75 -11.53 15.72
C LYS A 221 20.83 -10.45 15.86
N GLU A 222 21.74 -10.59 16.83
CA GLU A 222 22.86 -9.67 17.01
C GLU A 222 23.83 -9.68 15.82
N ALA A 223 24.20 -10.87 15.33
CA ALA A 223 25.05 -11.00 14.14
C ALA A 223 24.37 -10.40 12.90
N TYR A 224 23.06 -10.58 12.75
CA TYR A 224 22.29 -9.94 11.69
C TYR A 224 22.34 -8.41 11.76
N LEU A 225 22.04 -7.82 12.91
CA LEU A 225 22.02 -6.36 13.10
C LEU A 225 23.39 -5.75 12.79
N ASN A 226 24.46 -6.40 13.24
CA ASN A 226 25.82 -5.88 13.07
C ASN A 226 26.35 -6.02 11.63
N ARG A 227 26.00 -7.10 10.91
CA ARG A 227 26.63 -7.43 9.63
C ARG A 227 25.73 -7.27 8.41
N TYR A 228 24.45 -7.62 8.51
CA TYR A 228 23.59 -7.83 7.34
C TYR A 228 22.46 -6.81 7.20
N GLN A 229 21.96 -6.24 8.31
CA GLN A 229 20.80 -5.34 8.29
C GLN A 229 20.93 -4.20 7.27
N ASN A 230 22.00 -3.41 7.36
CA ASN A 230 22.20 -2.24 6.49
C ASN A 230 22.34 -2.64 5.00
N ILE A 231 22.91 -3.81 4.73
CA ILE A 231 23.06 -4.34 3.37
C ILE A 231 21.67 -4.72 2.83
N LEU A 232 20.89 -5.43 3.64
CA LEU A 232 19.55 -5.87 3.24
C LEU A 232 18.59 -4.69 3.05
N GLU A 233 18.58 -3.73 3.97
CA GLU A 233 17.75 -2.52 3.86
C GLU A 233 18.09 -1.73 2.59
N TYR A 234 19.37 -1.60 2.27
CA TYR A 234 19.82 -0.97 1.04
C TYR A 234 19.32 -1.71 -0.21
N LEU A 235 19.52 -3.03 -0.26
CA LEU A 235 19.12 -3.86 -1.41
C LEU A 235 17.61 -3.92 -1.57
N LEU A 236 16.86 -3.97 -0.46
CA LEU A 236 15.41 -3.92 -0.47
C LEU A 236 14.91 -2.58 -1.00
N ARG A 237 15.53 -1.46 -0.62
CA ARG A 237 15.19 -0.15 -1.18
C ARG A 237 15.41 -0.13 -2.69
N LEU A 238 16.58 -0.58 -3.16
CA LEU A 238 16.88 -0.68 -4.60
C LEU A 238 15.87 -1.54 -5.35
N LEU A 239 15.49 -2.68 -4.78
CA LEU A 239 14.49 -3.57 -5.35
C LEU A 239 13.15 -2.87 -5.53
N LYS A 240 12.67 -2.17 -4.49
CA LYS A 240 11.41 -1.42 -4.54
C LYS A 240 11.45 -0.29 -5.57
N GLU A 241 12.52 0.49 -5.58
CA GLU A 241 12.74 1.57 -6.56
C GLU A 241 12.68 1.02 -7.99
N LYS A 242 13.39 -0.08 -8.25
CA LYS A 242 13.41 -0.69 -9.58
C LYS A 242 12.05 -1.25 -9.99
N ILE A 243 11.33 -1.91 -9.09
CA ILE A 243 9.96 -2.38 -9.36
C ILE A 243 9.05 -1.19 -9.69
N ALA A 244 9.13 -0.09 -8.93
CA ALA A 244 8.32 1.11 -9.18
C ALA A 244 8.62 1.76 -10.54
N GLU A 245 9.89 1.79 -10.97
CA GLU A 245 10.27 2.24 -12.31
C GLU A 245 9.64 1.40 -13.40
N GLU A 246 9.74 0.07 -13.30
CA GLU A 246 9.18 -0.85 -14.29
C GLU A 246 7.65 -0.78 -14.34
N ILE A 247 6.98 -0.56 -13.21
CA ILE A 247 5.53 -0.30 -13.18
C ILE A 247 5.18 1.01 -13.89
N SER A 248 6.02 2.03 -13.76
CA SER A 248 5.78 3.35 -14.34
C SER A 248 6.06 3.40 -15.85
N ALA A 249 6.95 2.54 -16.34
CA ALA A 249 7.29 2.41 -17.75
C ALA A 249 6.25 1.64 -18.58
N ASN A 250 5.36 0.87 -17.94
CA ASN A 250 4.30 0.06 -18.57
C ASN A 250 2.89 0.65 -18.43
#